data_AF-A0A5K0WIK1-F1
#
_entry.id   AF-A0A5K0WIK1-F1
#
_cell.length_a   1.000
_cell.length_b   1.000
_cell.length_c   1.000
_cell.angle_alpha   90.00
_cell.angle_beta   90.00
_cell.angle_gamma   90.00
#
_symmetry.space_group_name_H-M   'P 1'
#
loop_
_entity.id
_entity.type
_entity.pdbx_description
1 polymer ?
#
loop_
_entity_poly.entity_id
_entity_poly.type
_entity_poly.pdbx_seq_one_letter_code
_entity_poly.pdbx_strand_id
1 'polypeptide(L)'
;MAERLTPNAIGAVMAGDVDLKPLVQALDIVRMMAFGGNQERYRVTISDGVRSHHAVLASQLNDLAKGGHLRRGSVLQLIDYTCSSVQGR
;
A
#
# COMPACT_ATOMS: atom_id res chain seq x y z
N MET A 1 9.04 -13.16 15.83
CA MET A 1 9.88 -12.01 15.42
C MET A 1 8.92 -10.88 15.12
N ALA A 2 8.95 -9.80 15.89
CA ALA A 2 8.10 -8.63 15.63
C ALA A 2 8.92 -7.68 14.75
N GLU A 3 8.71 -7.74 13.45
CA GLU A 3 9.26 -6.73 12.55
C GLU A 3 8.66 -5.38 12.95
N ARG A 4 9.50 -4.42 13.36
CA ARG A 4 9.04 -3.11 13.81
C ARG A 4 8.49 -2.35 12.61
N LEU A 5 7.18 -2.33 12.47
CA LEU A 5 6.48 -1.36 11.63
C LEU A 5 6.85 0.05 12.09
N THR A 6 6.85 1.01 11.17
CA THR A 6 7.12 2.42 11.49
C THR A 6 5.86 3.04 12.06
N PRO A 7 5.70 3.20 13.39
CA PRO A 7 4.45 3.65 13.97
C PRO A 7 4.09 5.06 13.50
N ASN A 8 2.81 5.33 13.32
CA ASN A 8 2.27 6.64 12.92
C ASN A 8 2.66 7.10 11.50
N ALA A 9 3.42 6.31 10.74
CA ALA A 9 3.88 6.64 9.40
C ALA A 9 2.74 6.99 8.43
N ILE A 10 1.62 6.27 8.45
CA ILE A 10 0.49 6.55 7.55
C ILE A 10 -0.05 7.96 7.79
N GLY A 11 -0.09 8.41 9.04
CA GLY A 11 -0.60 9.76 9.34
C GLY A 11 0.38 10.85 8.92
N ALA A 12 1.68 10.61 9.13
CA ALA A 12 2.72 11.55 8.70
C ALA A 12 2.76 11.66 7.16
N VAL A 13 2.68 10.54 6.46
CA VAL A 13 2.56 10.48 5.00
C VAL A 13 1.33 11.23 4.49
N MET A 14 0.16 11.02 5.10
CA MET A 14 -1.06 11.75 4.74
C MET A 14 -1.02 13.24 5.11
N ALA A 15 -0.18 13.62 6.08
CA ALA A 15 0.09 15.01 6.42
C ALA A 15 1.11 15.69 5.48
N GLY A 16 1.70 14.95 4.54
CA GLY A 16 2.61 15.46 3.51
C GLY A 16 4.07 15.02 3.65
N ASP A 17 4.40 14.22 4.67
CA ASP A 17 5.77 13.72 4.86
C ASP A 17 6.03 12.47 3.99
N VAL A 18 6.50 12.70 2.77
CA VAL A 18 6.71 11.66 1.76
C VAL A 18 8.13 11.05 1.75
N ASP A 19 9.04 11.51 2.62
CA ASP A 19 10.43 11.05 2.66
C ASP A 19 10.70 9.95 3.71
N LEU A 20 9.67 9.50 4.43
CA LEU A 20 9.78 8.62 5.60
C LEU A 20 10.25 7.18 5.31
N LYS A 21 10.10 6.72 4.07
CA LYS A 21 10.34 5.33 3.64
C LYS A 21 9.90 4.25 4.65
N PRO A 22 8.63 4.29 5.12
CA PRO A 22 8.19 3.53 6.28
C PRO A 22 8.05 2.03 6.03
N LEU A 23 8.24 1.24 7.09
CA LEU A 23 7.89 -0.17 7.14
C LEU A 23 6.42 -0.33 7.54
N VAL A 24 5.63 -0.96 6.68
CA VAL A 24 4.19 -1.21 6.86
C VAL A 24 3.86 -2.68 6.59
N GLN A 25 2.76 -3.18 7.12
CA GLN A 25 2.27 -4.53 6.87
C GLN A 25 1.10 -4.52 5.89
N ALA A 26 1.11 -5.43 4.91
CA ALA A 26 -0.04 -5.72 4.07
C ALA A 26 -1.05 -6.59 4.86
N LEU A 27 -2.19 -6.02 5.20
CA LEU A 27 -3.28 -6.71 5.90
C LEU A 27 -4.18 -7.48 4.95
N ASP A 28 -4.41 -6.94 3.75
CA ASP A 28 -5.26 -7.55 2.74
C ASP A 28 -4.88 -7.08 1.33
N ILE A 29 -5.11 -7.92 0.32
CA ILE A 29 -4.79 -7.62 -1.08
C ILE A 29 -5.95 -8.09 -1.94
N VAL A 30 -6.60 -7.13 -2.61
CA VAL A 30 -7.74 -7.38 -3.49
C VAL A 30 -7.36 -7.04 -4.92
N ARG A 31 -7.47 -8.03 -5.82
CA ARG A 31 -7.37 -7.81 -7.27
C ARG A 31 -8.67 -7.16 -7.75
N MET A 32 -8.54 -6.05 -8.46
CA MET A 32 -9.64 -5.31 -9.07
C MET A 32 -9.39 -5.16 -10.56
N MET A 33 -10.46 -5.17 -11.34
CA MET A 33 -10.42 -4.81 -12.76
C MET A 33 -10.58 -3.30 -12.86
N ALA A 34 -9.74 -2.63 -13.66
CA ALA A 34 -9.97 -1.23 -14.00
C ALA A 34 -11.24 -1.11 -14.86
N PHE A 35 -11.94 0.02 -14.73
CA PHE A 35 -13.04 0.37 -15.63
C PHE A 35 -12.50 0.40 -17.08
N GLY A 36 -13.07 -0.42 -17.96
CA GLY A 36 -12.61 -0.61 -19.35
C GLY A 36 -11.78 -1.88 -19.61
N GLY A 37 -11.61 -2.77 -18.63
CA GLY A 37 -11.25 -4.17 -18.83
C GLY A 37 -9.79 -4.48 -19.20
N ASN A 38 -8.96 -3.48 -19.48
CA ASN A 38 -7.61 -3.71 -20.03
C ASN A 38 -6.46 -3.58 -19.03
N GLN A 39 -6.72 -3.20 -17.77
CA GLN A 39 -5.68 -3.07 -16.76
C GLN A 39 -6.12 -3.62 -15.40
N GLU A 40 -5.27 -4.45 -14.82
CA GLU A 40 -5.48 -4.95 -13.47
C GLU A 40 -4.92 -3.96 -12.45
N ARG A 41 -5.67 -3.77 -11.36
CA ARG A 41 -5.26 -2.95 -10.22
C ARG A 41 -5.33 -3.79 -8.97
N TYR A 42 -4.26 -3.79 -8.18
CA TYR A 42 -4.26 -4.44 -6.88
C TYR A 42 -4.40 -3.38 -5.81
N ARG A 43 -5.48 -3.46 -5.02
CA ARG A 43 -5.65 -2.65 -3.82
C ARG A 43 -5.12 -3.41 -2.63
N VAL A 44 -4.25 -2.77 -1.87
CA VAL A 44 -3.64 -3.31 -0.66
C VAL A 44 -4.14 -2.51 0.53
N THR A 45 -4.62 -3.18 1.56
CA THR A 45 -4.81 -2.56 2.86
C THR A 45 -3.48 -2.65 3.60
N ILE A 46 -2.84 -1.50 3.85
CA ILE A 46 -1.57 -1.41 4.57
C ILE A 46 -1.80 -0.91 6.00
N SER A 47 -0.94 -1.30 6.93
CA SER A 47 -0.95 -0.82 8.30
C SER A 47 0.45 -0.50 8.82
N ASP A 48 0.55 0.60 9.57
CA ASP A 48 1.77 1.01 10.26
C ASP A 48 1.80 0.53 11.74
N GLY A 49 0.87 -0.37 12.11
CA GLY A 49 0.67 -0.85 13.48
C GLY A 49 -0.19 0.07 14.36
N VAL A 50 -0.53 1.27 13.89
CA VAL A 50 -1.39 2.24 14.60
C VAL A 50 -2.67 2.51 13.80
N ARG A 51 -2.54 2.73 12.49
CA ARG A 51 -3.63 2.96 11.54
C ARG A 51 -3.53 1.99 10.38
N SER A 52 -4.62 1.90 9.64
CA SER A 52 -4.69 1.18 8.37
C SER A 52 -5.18 2.10 7.28
N HIS A 53 -4.72 1.90 6.05
CA HIS A 53 -5.12 2.68 4.89
C HIS A 53 -5.19 1.80 3.65
N HIS A 54 -6.02 2.18 2.69
CA HIS A 54 -6.03 1.56 1.37
C HIS A 54 -5.01 2.24 0.46
N ALA A 55 -4.20 1.43 -0.21
CA ALA A 55 -3.26 1.85 -1.24
C ALA A 55 -3.54 1.06 -2.53
N VAL A 56 -3.12 1.60 -3.66
CA VAL A 56 -3.16 0.90 -4.95
C VAL A 56 -1.72 0.69 -5.40
N LEU A 57 -1.39 -0.55 -5.74
CA LEU A 57 -0.08 -0.86 -6.33
C LEU A 57 0.06 -0.16 -7.68
N ALA A 58 1.25 0.38 -7.92
CA ALA A 58 1.64 0.76 -9.28
C ALA A 58 1.54 -0.47 -10.20
N SER A 59 1.09 -0.28 -11.43
CA SER A 59 0.87 -1.39 -12.38
C SER A 59 2.12 -2.25 -12.61
N GLN A 60 3.31 -1.63 -12.53
CA GLN A 60 4.61 -2.27 -12.65
C GLN A 60 4.91 -3.25 -11.51
N LEU A 61 4.26 -3.10 -10.36
CA LEU A 61 4.42 -3.94 -9.17
C LEU A 61 3.34 -5.01 -9.05
N ASN A 62 2.37 -5.06 -9.97
CA ASN A 62 1.28 -6.05 -9.94
C ASN A 62 1.81 -7.50 -9.96
N ASP A 63 2.94 -7.75 -10.63
CA ASP A 63 3.53 -9.08 -10.72
C ASP A 63 4.02 -9.61 -9.37
N LEU A 64 4.35 -8.73 -8.41
CA LEU A 64 4.69 -9.13 -7.04
C LEU A 64 3.47 -9.73 -6.32
N ALA A 65 2.29 -9.16 -6.53
CA ALA A 65 1.06 -9.69 -5.97
C ALA A 65 0.61 -10.96 -6.70
N LYS A 66 0.75 -11.02 -8.03
CA LYS A 66 0.45 -12.22 -8.84
C LYS A 66 1.33 -13.41 -8.49
N GLY A 67 2.63 -13.16 -8.36
CA GLY A 67 3.63 -14.17 -8.03
C GLY A 67 3.63 -14.57 -6.56
N GLY A 68 2.75 -14.00 -5.72
CA GLY A 68 2.65 -14.33 -4.29
C GLY A 68 3.78 -13.78 -3.41
N HIS A 69 4.69 -12.97 -3.97
CA HIS A 69 5.74 -12.28 -3.22
C HIS A 69 5.15 -11.24 -2.27
N LEU A 70 4.10 -10.55 -2.74
CA LEU A 70 3.25 -9.70 -1.92
C LEU A 70 1.99 -10.47 -1.54
N ARG A 71 1.85 -10.78 -0.25
CA ARG A 71 0.72 -11.53 0.32
C ARG A 71 0.28 -10.91 1.64
N ARG A 72 -0.89 -11.33 2.13
CA ARG A 72 -1.34 -10.95 3.48
C ARG A 72 -0.28 -11.33 4.52
N GLY A 73 0.01 -10.39 5.41
CA GLY A 73 1.03 -10.49 6.45
C GLY A 73 2.43 -10.02 6.01
N SER A 74 2.68 -9.82 4.71
CA SER A 74 3.97 -9.30 4.23
C SER A 74 4.26 -7.93 4.84
N VAL A 75 5.50 -7.71 5.29
CA VAL A 75 6.02 -6.40 5.67
C VAL A 75 6.73 -5.80 4.46
N LEU A 76 6.44 -4.53 4.19
CA LEU A 76 6.85 -3.80 3.01
C LEU A 76 7.51 -2.49 3.44
N GLN A 77 8.59 -2.12 2.78
CA GLN A 77 9.10 -0.76 2.85
C GLN A 77 8.51 0.05 1.70
N LEU A 78 7.80 1.14 2.01
CA LEU A 78 7.36 2.07 0.97
C LEU A 78 8.56 2.91 0.56
N ILE A 79 8.97 2.86 -0.71
CA ILE A 79 10.15 3.62 -1.21
C ILE A 79 9.72 4.82 -2.02
N ASP A 80 8.77 4.61 -2.92
CA ASP A 80 8.17 5.64 -3.77
C ASP A 80 6.65 5.47 -3.70
N TYR A 81 5.97 6.54 -3.30
CA TYR A 81 4.54 6.55 -3.08
C TYR A 81 3.99 7.96 -3.26
N THR A 82 2.78 8.04 -3.81
CA THR A 82 2.06 9.30 -3.95
C THR A 82 0.78 9.26 -3.13
N CYS A 83 0.49 10.35 -2.44
CA CYS A 83 -0.76 10.52 -1.71
C CYS A 83 -1.67 11.43 -2.53
N SER A 84 -2.71 10.85 -3.13
CA SER A 84 -3.78 11.63 -3.74
C SER A 84 -4.97 11.65 -2.79
N SER A 85 -5.34 12.84 -2.32
CA SER A 85 -6.69 13.02 -1.79
C SER A 85 -7.65 12.80 -2.94
N VAL A 86 -8.56 11.83 -2.83
CA VAL A 86 -9.66 11.69 -3.78
C VAL A 86 -10.59 12.89 -3.57
N GLN A 87 -10.26 14.02 -4.19
CA GLN A 87 -11.15 15.17 -4.27
C GLN A 87 -12.22 14.86 -5.32
N GLY A 88 -13.48 14.90 -4.89
CA GLY A 88 -14.63 14.76 -5.78
C GLY A 88 -15.22 13.35 -5.81
N ARG A 89 -16.17 13.10 -4.90
CA ARG A 89 -17.40 12.43 -5.30
C ARG A 89 -18.54 13.41 -5.07
#